data_AF-H3C3M3-F1
#
_entry.id   AF-H3C3M3-F1
#
_cell.length_a   1.000
_cell.length_b   1.000
_cell.length_c   1.000
_cell.angle_alpha   90.00
_cell.angle_beta   90.00
_cell.angle_gamma   90.00
#
_symmetry.space_group_name_H-M   'P 1'
#
loop_
_entity.id
_entity.type
_entity.pdbx_description
1 polymer ?
#
loop_
_entity_poly.entity_id
_entity_poly.type
_entity_poly.pdbx_seq_one_letter_code
_entity_poly.pdbx_strand_id
1 'polypeptide(L)'
;GVQDDQDVRRMLQGSSMVKVRSPHWQKRRTLKLLEDGVTVWCQSHKASSRAKEQQSFSVMEVECVLEGCQSETFRHMAGSVPEGQCLTVVFKGARKSLDLLCQSQEEAQLWARGI
;
A
#
# COMPACT_ATOMS: atom_id res chain seq x y z
N GLY A 1 14.92 17.16 6.80
CA GLY A 1 13.90 16.52 7.68
C GLY A 1 13.04 15.56 6.87
N VAL A 2 12.09 14.85 7.47
CA VAL A 2 11.21 13.88 6.77
C VAL A 2 10.50 14.48 5.54
N GLN A 3 10.22 15.79 5.55
CA GLN A 3 9.62 16.51 4.41
C GLN A 3 10.58 16.81 3.24
N ASP A 4 11.90 16.71 3.44
CA ASP A 4 12.89 16.89 2.37
C ASP A 4 13.13 15.60 1.58
N ASP A 5 12.68 14.47 2.13
CA ASP A 5 12.77 13.17 1.49
C ASP A 5 11.95 13.14 0.19
N GLN A 6 12.57 12.67 -0.90
CA GLN A 6 11.93 12.63 -2.21
C GLN A 6 10.79 11.61 -2.24
N ASP A 7 10.93 10.49 -1.54
CA ASP A 7 9.92 9.43 -1.50
C ASP A 7 8.69 9.94 -0.73
N VAL A 8 8.89 10.60 0.42
CA VAL A 8 7.81 11.21 1.21
C VAL A 8 7.05 12.27 0.40
N ARG A 9 7.76 13.15 -0.32
CA ARG A 9 7.12 14.17 -1.19
C ARG A 9 6.25 13.54 -2.28
N ARG A 10 6.66 12.39 -2.81
CA ARG A 10 5.88 11.64 -3.81
C ARG A 10 4.70 10.93 -3.18
N MET A 11 4.84 10.36 -1.98
CA MET A 11 3.71 9.79 -1.23
C MET A 11 2.66 10.85 -0.86
N LEU A 12 3.09 12.08 -0.56
CA LEU A 12 2.20 13.24 -0.33
C LEU A 12 1.42 13.65 -1.58
N GLN A 13 1.95 13.41 -2.79
CA GLN A 13 1.18 13.61 -4.03
C GLN A 13 0.14 12.51 -4.22
N GLY A 14 0.47 11.30 -3.77
CA GLY A 14 -0.36 10.11 -3.88
C GLY A 14 -0.22 9.40 -5.22
N SER A 15 -0.57 8.13 -5.22
CA SER A 15 -0.38 7.19 -6.33
C SER A 15 -1.66 6.41 -6.58
N SER A 16 -1.92 6.09 -7.86
CA SER A 16 -3.00 5.18 -8.25
C SER A 16 -2.44 3.79 -8.42
N MET A 17 -2.87 2.83 -7.62
CA MET A 17 -2.36 1.45 -7.61
C MET A 17 -3.51 0.45 -7.47
N VAL A 18 -3.25 -0.83 -7.70
CA VAL A 18 -4.27 -1.88 -7.59
C VAL A 18 -4.17 -2.54 -6.24
N LYS A 19 -5.20 -2.38 -5.41
CA LYS A 19 -5.36 -3.15 -4.17
C LYS A 19 -5.81 -4.56 -4.52
N VAL A 20 -5.02 -5.55 -4.13
CA VAL A 20 -5.28 -6.96 -4.38
C VAL A 20 -5.83 -7.61 -3.10
N ARG A 21 -6.86 -8.43 -3.24
CA ARG A 21 -7.37 -9.29 -2.15
C ARG A 21 -7.45 -10.75 -2.55
N SER A 22 -7.55 -11.02 -3.85
CA SER A 22 -7.48 -12.33 -4.49
C SER A 22 -7.28 -12.12 -5.99
N PRO A 23 -6.99 -13.18 -6.77
CA PRO A 23 -6.93 -13.09 -8.23
C PRO A 23 -8.19 -12.47 -8.86
N HIS A 24 -9.36 -12.71 -8.27
CA HIS A 24 -10.64 -12.19 -8.77
C HIS A 24 -11.06 -10.85 -8.12
N TRP A 25 -10.43 -10.45 -7.01
CA TRP A 25 -10.70 -9.17 -6.36
C TRP A 25 -9.47 -8.28 -6.43
N GLN A 26 -9.49 -7.41 -7.42
CA GLN A 26 -8.47 -6.42 -7.68
C GLN A 26 -9.17 -5.09 -7.94
N LYS A 27 -8.78 -4.04 -7.23
CA LYS A 27 -9.44 -2.75 -7.33
C LYS A 27 -8.44 -1.61 -7.32
N ARG A 28 -8.47 -0.78 -8.37
CA ARG A 28 -7.69 0.46 -8.42
C ARG A 28 -8.11 1.40 -7.30
N ARG A 29 -7.12 1.93 -6.58
CA ARG A 29 -7.25 2.86 -5.44
C ARG A 29 -6.17 3.92 -5.51
N THR A 30 -6.51 5.11 -5.04
CA THR A 30 -5.50 6.08 -4.64
C THR A 30 -4.96 5.74 -3.26
N LEU A 31 -3.64 5.70 -3.12
CA LEU A 31 -2.91 5.67 -1.85
C LEU A 31 -2.18 7.00 -1.69
N LYS A 32 -2.24 7.64 -0.53
CA LYS A 32 -1.67 8.98 -0.30
C LYS A 32 -1.24 9.13 1.15
N LEU A 33 -0.03 9.64 1.38
CA LEU A 33 0.37 10.13 2.70
C LEU A 33 -0.30 11.49 2.96
N LEU A 34 -0.87 11.66 4.15
CA LEU A 34 -1.51 12.91 4.54
C LEU A 34 -0.45 13.92 5.05
N GLU A 35 -0.86 15.18 5.17
CA GLU A 35 0.03 16.29 5.54
C GLU A 35 0.65 16.16 6.94
N ASP A 36 0.07 15.32 7.80
CA ASP A 36 0.63 14.97 9.11
C ASP A 36 1.91 14.13 9.02
N GLY A 37 2.27 13.65 7.82
CA GLY A 37 3.49 12.90 7.55
C GLY A 37 3.51 11.49 8.14
N VAL A 38 2.41 11.02 8.74
CA VAL A 38 2.34 9.73 9.42
C VAL A 38 1.09 8.92 9.07
N THR A 39 0.04 9.55 8.54
CA THR A 39 -1.19 8.86 8.18
C THR A 39 -1.22 8.57 6.69
N VAL A 40 -1.28 7.29 6.32
CA VAL A 40 -1.48 6.86 4.93
C VAL A 40 -2.96 6.58 4.70
N TRP A 41 -3.56 7.28 3.75
CA TRP A 41 -4.92 7.10 3.29
C TRP A 41 -4.97 6.24 2.02
N CYS A 42 -5.77 5.18 2.05
CA CYS A 42 -6.13 4.29 0.96
C CYS A 42 -7.61 4.48 0.62
N GLN A 43 -7.88 4.93 -0.60
CA GLN A 43 -9.24 5.10 -1.11
C GLN A 43 -10.09 3.83 -0.91
N SER A 44 -11.37 4.01 -0.59
CA SER A 44 -12.35 2.94 -0.52
C SER A 44 -13.72 3.49 -0.92
N HIS A 45 -14.47 2.74 -1.72
CA HIS A 45 -15.86 3.09 -2.06
C HIS A 45 -16.88 2.52 -1.06
N LYS A 46 -16.42 1.87 0.02
CA LYS A 46 -17.32 1.30 1.03
C LYS A 46 -17.85 2.39 1.95
N ALA A 47 -19.17 2.40 2.15
CA ALA A 47 -19.85 3.44 2.91
C ALA A 47 -19.98 3.19 4.42
N SER A 48 -19.77 1.95 4.89
CA SER A 48 -19.94 1.62 6.31
C SER A 48 -18.89 2.30 7.20
N SER A 49 -19.25 2.63 8.44
CA SER A 49 -18.37 3.28 9.43
C SER A 49 -17.06 2.50 9.64
N ARG A 50 -17.16 1.19 9.89
CA ARG A 50 -16.01 0.29 10.01
C ARG A 50 -15.11 0.30 8.77
N ALA A 51 -15.70 0.47 7.57
CA ALA A 51 -14.92 0.54 6.35
C ALA A 51 -14.27 1.91 6.14
N LYS A 52 -14.83 2.99 6.71
CA LYS A 52 -14.22 4.33 6.76
C LYS A 52 -13.02 4.36 7.70
N GLU A 53 -13.11 3.74 8.87
CA GLU A 53 -11.99 3.61 9.82
C GLU A 53 -10.78 2.87 9.19
N GLN A 54 -11.04 1.88 8.33
CA GLN A 54 -9.98 1.14 7.63
C GLN A 54 -9.47 1.83 6.34
N GLN A 55 -9.93 3.06 6.04
CA GLN A 55 -9.43 3.82 4.89
C GLN A 55 -8.04 4.38 5.15
N SER A 56 -7.62 4.53 6.40
CA SER A 56 -6.27 4.98 6.72
C SER A 56 -5.56 4.02 7.67
N PHE A 57 -4.25 4.20 7.79
CA PHE A 57 -3.39 3.61 8.81
C PHE A 57 -2.28 4.59 9.15
N SER A 58 -1.76 4.52 10.37
CA SER A 58 -0.51 5.20 10.70
C SER A 58 0.67 4.35 10.24
N VAL A 59 1.76 4.98 9.77
CA VAL A 59 3.05 4.30 9.54
C VAL A 59 3.55 3.59 10.80
N MET A 60 3.17 4.08 11.99
CA MET A 60 3.51 3.45 13.26
C MET A 60 2.82 2.08 13.47
N GLU A 61 1.70 1.83 12.77
CA GLU A 61 0.99 0.55 12.75
C GLU A 61 1.65 -0.48 11.82
N VAL A 62 2.64 -0.08 11.02
CA VAL A 62 3.33 -0.99 10.09
C VAL A 62 4.40 -1.78 10.84
N GLU A 63 4.38 -3.10 10.66
CA GLU A 63 5.40 -4.02 11.16
C GLU A 63 6.57 -4.09 10.19
N CYS A 64 6.26 -4.35 8.91
CA CYS A 64 7.23 -4.35 7.83
C CYS A 64 6.55 -4.17 6.48
N VAL A 65 7.35 -3.86 5.46
CA VAL A 65 6.93 -3.84 4.07
C VAL A 65 7.68 -4.93 3.30
N LEU A 66 6.95 -5.76 2.58
CA LEU A 66 7.51 -6.82 1.76
C LEU A 66 7.41 -6.44 0.29
N GLU A 67 8.55 -6.35 -0.38
CA GLU A 67 8.65 -6.16 -1.83
C GLU A 67 8.55 -7.51 -2.55
N GLY A 68 7.93 -7.53 -3.73
CA GLY A 68 7.79 -8.74 -4.53
C GLY A 68 6.61 -9.62 -4.14
N CYS A 69 6.61 -10.85 -4.65
CA CYS A 69 5.49 -11.79 -4.51
C CYS A 69 5.57 -12.58 -3.19
N GLN A 70 5.71 -11.90 -2.06
CA GLN A 70 5.96 -12.56 -0.76
C GLN A 70 4.68 -12.93 0.01
N SER A 71 3.60 -12.17 -0.16
CA SER A 71 2.32 -12.50 0.49
C SER A 71 1.68 -13.73 -0.14
N GLU A 72 0.81 -14.43 0.61
CA GLU A 72 0.07 -15.59 0.08
C GLU A 72 -0.69 -15.23 -1.20
N THR A 73 -1.39 -14.10 -1.20
CA THR A 73 -2.11 -13.59 -2.38
C THR A 73 -1.20 -13.46 -3.59
N PHE A 74 -0.03 -12.83 -3.44
CA PHE A 74 0.87 -12.64 -4.56
C PHE A 74 1.61 -13.92 -4.97
N ARG A 75 1.92 -14.83 -4.03
CA ARG A 75 2.46 -16.15 -4.36
C ARG A 75 1.52 -16.94 -5.26
N HIS A 76 0.20 -16.85 -5.04
CA HIS A 76 -0.79 -17.44 -5.94
C HIS A 76 -0.90 -16.77 -7.31
N MET A 77 -0.45 -15.51 -7.43
CA MET A 77 -0.45 -14.74 -8.67
C MET A 77 0.95 -14.68 -9.32
N ALA A 78 1.95 -15.35 -8.75
CA ALA A 78 3.32 -15.33 -9.24
C ALA A 78 3.38 -15.78 -10.71
N GLY A 79 4.18 -15.08 -11.50
CA GLY A 79 4.25 -15.27 -12.96
C GLY A 79 3.11 -14.62 -13.76
N SER A 80 2.03 -14.18 -13.11
CA SER A 80 0.94 -13.43 -13.75
C SER A 80 1.03 -11.91 -13.54
N VAL A 81 1.85 -11.46 -12.58
CA VAL A 81 2.09 -10.05 -12.27
C VAL A 81 3.59 -9.76 -12.28
N PRO A 82 4.02 -8.53 -12.63
CA PRO A 82 5.42 -8.15 -12.51
C PRO A 82 5.82 -8.10 -11.04
N GLU A 83 6.76 -8.97 -10.64
CA GLU A 83 7.16 -9.10 -9.24
C GLU A 83 7.68 -7.78 -8.66
N GLY A 84 8.49 -7.03 -9.42
CA GLY A 84 9.00 -5.73 -8.98
C GLY A 84 7.91 -4.68 -8.69
N GLN A 85 6.68 -4.87 -9.15
CA GLN A 85 5.55 -3.98 -8.89
C GLN A 85 4.71 -4.40 -7.67
N CYS A 86 5.00 -5.54 -7.07
CA CYS A 86 4.23 -6.08 -5.94
C CYS A 86 4.77 -5.56 -4.62
N LEU A 87 3.87 -5.10 -3.76
CA LEU A 87 4.18 -4.53 -2.45
C LEU A 87 3.15 -5.02 -1.43
N THR A 88 3.60 -5.48 -0.26
CA THR A 88 2.71 -5.86 0.85
C THR A 88 3.05 -5.06 2.10
N VAL A 89 2.11 -4.26 2.60
CA VAL A 89 2.24 -3.61 3.91
C VAL A 89 1.70 -4.55 4.98
N VAL A 90 2.56 -5.01 5.88
CA VAL A 90 2.21 -5.87 7.01
C VAL A 90 1.98 -4.99 8.23
N PHE A 91 0.82 -5.15 8.88
CA PHE A 91 0.47 -4.37 10.06
C PHE A 91 0.78 -5.12 11.34
N LYS A 92 1.05 -4.36 12.40
CA LYS A 92 1.05 -4.84 13.78
C LYS A 92 -0.34 -5.33 14.19
N GLY A 93 -0.38 -6.40 14.98
CA GLY A 93 -1.63 -6.92 15.56
C GLY A 93 -2.55 -7.61 14.55
N ALA A 94 -3.87 -7.42 14.69
CA ALA A 94 -4.89 -8.20 13.98
C ALA A 94 -5.34 -7.61 12.63
N ARG A 95 -4.77 -6.47 12.20
CA ARG A 95 -5.13 -5.83 10.94
C ARG A 95 -4.57 -6.64 9.79
N LYS A 96 -5.42 -7.02 8.84
CA LYS A 96 -5.00 -7.76 7.64
C LYS A 96 -4.02 -6.92 6.81
N SER A 97 -2.96 -7.55 6.33
CA SER A 97 -2.00 -6.95 5.40
C SER A 97 -2.67 -6.32 4.18
N LEU A 98 -1.97 -5.37 3.57
CA LEU A 98 -2.41 -4.64 2.38
C LEU A 98 -1.51 -5.02 1.20
N ASP A 99 -2.03 -5.87 0.32
CA ASP A 99 -1.40 -6.23 -0.95
C ASP A 99 -1.69 -5.16 -2.01
N LEU A 100 -0.65 -4.63 -2.66
CA LEU A 100 -0.68 -3.55 -3.64
C LEU A 100 0.16 -3.94 -4.86
N LEU A 101 -0.43 -3.75 -6.05
CA LEU A 101 0.28 -3.80 -7.31
C LEU A 101 0.42 -2.36 -7.83
N CYS A 102 1.65 -1.86 -7.78
CA CYS A 102 2.06 -0.52 -8.20
C CYS A 102 2.13 -0.41 -9.73
N GLN A 103 2.23 0.81 -10.25
CA GLN A 103 2.34 1.06 -11.69
C GLN A 103 3.72 0.71 -12.26
N SER A 104 4.75 0.78 -11.42
CA SER A 104 6.13 0.48 -11.78
C SER A 104 6.91 -0.03 -10.58
N GLN A 105 8.09 -0.59 -10.84
CA GLN A 105 8.99 -1.06 -9.78
C GLN A 105 9.50 0.10 -8.93
N GLU A 106 9.80 1.23 -9.57
CA GLU A 106 10.24 2.45 -8.89
C GLU A 106 9.14 2.97 -7.95
N GLU A 107 7.86 2.87 -8.33
CA GLU A 107 6.75 3.24 -7.46
C GLU A 107 6.62 2.28 -6.26
N ALA A 108 6.80 0.97 -6.47
CA ALA A 108 6.80 0.00 -5.37
C ALA A 108 7.93 0.29 -4.36
N GLN A 109 9.14 0.51 -4.86
CA GLN A 109 10.31 0.84 -4.05
C GLN A 109 10.15 2.17 -3.30
N LEU A 110 9.58 3.18 -3.95
CA LEU A 110 9.29 4.47 -3.34
C LEU A 110 8.35 4.33 -2.14
N TRP A 111 7.26 3.57 -2.30
CA TRP A 111 6.33 3.30 -1.20
C TRP A 111 6.96 2.40 -0.12
N ALA A 112 7.84 1.47 -0.49
CA ALA A 112 8.55 0.63 0.47
C ALA A 112 9.53 1.42 1.36
N ARG A 113 10.27 2.37 0.78
CA ARG A 113 11.27 3.18 1.50
C ARG A 113 10.66 4.32 2.31
N GLY A 114 9.54 4.88 1.84
CA GLY A 114 8.91 6.02 2.50
C GLY A 114 7.91 5.65 3.61
N ILE A 115 7.49 4.38 3.69
CA ILE A 115 6.73 3.82 4.83
C ILE A 115 7.72 3.40 5.93
#